data_AF-A0A645F1T8-F1
#
_entry.id   AF-A0A645F1T8-F1
#
_cell.length_a   1.000
_cell.length_b   1.000
_cell.length_c   1.000
_cell.angle_alpha   90.00
_cell.angle_beta   90.00
_cell.angle_gamma   90.00
#
_symmetry.space_group_name_H-M   'P 1'
#
loop_
_entity.id
_entity.type
_entity.pdbx_description
1 polymer ?
#
loop_
_entity_poly.entity_id
_entity_poly.type
_entity_poly.pdbx_seq_one_letter_code
_entity_poly.pdbx_strand_id
1 'polypeptide(L)'
;MKQWKSGNLISKTMFSLNGIYSAFVTENAVRREFGALAFFLVLAIWMGKDIKTILAVFLAGLFPIIIELINTAAETIIDLLLGPIYREDVKHAKDMLSAAVMLSLLLGYGAAFLLIFGN
;
A
#
# COMPACT_ATOMS: atom_id res chain seq x y z
N MET A 1 -2.82 16.23 29.38
CA MET A 1 -3.32 15.37 28.29
C MET A 1 -2.13 14.88 27.48
N LYS A 2 -1.97 13.56 27.30
CA LYS A 2 -0.85 13.00 26.51
C LYS A 2 -1.00 13.52 25.06
N GLN A 3 -0.08 14.37 24.59
CA GLN A 3 -0.10 14.82 23.20
C GLN A 3 0.19 13.62 22.29
N TRP A 4 -0.71 13.34 21.35
CA TRP A 4 -0.58 12.21 20.43
C TRP A 4 0.53 12.40 19.39
N LYS A 5 1.00 13.63 19.17
CA LYS A 5 2.01 13.96 18.15
C LYS A 5 2.88 15.12 18.65
N SER A 6 4.22 14.99 18.56
CA SER A 6 5.14 16.12 18.78
C SER A 6 5.41 16.86 17.47
N GLY A 7 5.62 18.18 17.55
CA GLY A 7 5.65 19.10 16.40
C GLY A 7 6.87 19.01 15.49
N ASN A 8 7.96 18.38 15.92
CA ASN A 8 9.23 18.38 15.18
C ASN A 8 9.25 17.38 14.02
N LEU A 9 9.92 17.75 12.93
CA LEU A 9 9.97 17.00 11.67
C LEU A 9 10.45 15.55 11.87
N ILE A 10 11.45 15.35 12.71
CA ILE A 10 12.04 14.04 13.04
C ILE A 10 10.97 13.12 13.66
N SER A 11 10.16 13.64 14.58
CA SER A 11 9.08 12.87 15.21
C SER A 11 8.01 12.46 14.20
N LYS A 12 7.63 13.35 13.27
CA LYS A 12 6.68 13.05 12.19
C LYS A 12 7.18 11.94 11.26
N THR A 13 8.48 11.97 10.91
CA THR A 13 9.11 10.91 10.14
C THR A 13 9.11 9.58 10.90
N MET A 14 9.45 9.59 12.19
CA MET A 14 9.42 8.38 13.03
C MET A 14 8.00 7.80 13.16
N PHE A 15 6.97 8.63 13.30
CA PHE A 15 5.58 8.15 13.30
C PHE A 15 5.19 7.52 11.96
N SER A 16 5.65 8.08 10.85
CA SER A 16 5.37 7.55 9.51
C SER A 16 6.07 6.19 9.30
N LEU A 17 7.34 6.08 9.70
CA LEU A 17 8.09 4.81 9.66
C LEU A 17 7.46 3.75 10.56
N ASN A 18 7.01 4.12 11.76
CA ASN A 18 6.30 3.22 12.66
C ASN A 18 4.97 2.75 12.05
N GLY A 19 4.24 3.61 11.33
CA GLY A 19 3.02 3.24 10.63
C GLY A 19 3.27 2.19 9.53
N ILE A 20 4.30 2.40 8.70
CA ILE A 20 4.68 1.44 7.66
C ILE A 20 5.15 0.12 8.30
N TYR A 21 5.98 0.19 9.34
CA TYR A 21 6.46 -1.01 10.04
C TYR A 21 5.31 -1.79 10.69
N SER A 22 4.40 -1.09 11.38
CA SER A 22 3.23 -1.72 12.01
C SER A 22 2.38 -2.42 10.97
N ALA A 23 2.01 -1.73 9.89
CA ALA A 23 1.19 -2.32 8.82
C ALA A 23 1.89 -3.51 8.14
N PHE A 24 3.22 -3.43 7.94
CA PHE A 24 3.99 -4.55 7.41
C PHE A 24 4.00 -5.77 8.35
N VAL A 25 4.00 -5.57 9.66
CA VAL A 25 4.01 -6.67 10.64
C VAL A 25 2.61 -7.26 10.84
N THR A 26 1.57 -6.43 10.87
CA THR A 26 0.20 -6.87 11.20
C THR A 26 -0.57 -7.34 9.98
N GLU A 27 -0.36 -6.72 8.81
CA GLU A 27 -1.18 -6.98 7.62
C GLU A 27 -0.50 -7.91 6.63
N ASN A 28 -1.12 -9.07 6.41
CA ASN A 28 -0.71 -10.01 5.37
C ASN A 28 -0.77 -9.40 3.97
N ALA A 29 -1.76 -8.54 3.70
CA ALA A 29 -1.92 -7.87 2.42
C ALA A 29 -0.74 -6.95 2.13
N VAL A 30 -0.39 -6.06 3.06
CA VAL A 30 0.77 -5.16 2.95
C VAL A 30 2.06 -5.94 2.66
N ARG A 31 2.31 -7.06 3.34
CA ARG A 31 3.49 -7.90 3.06
C ARG A 31 3.50 -8.47 1.65
N ARG A 32 2.35 -8.87 1.11
CA ARG A 32 2.23 -9.36 -0.28
C ARG A 32 2.57 -8.26 -1.26
N GLU A 33 2.10 -7.03 -1.03
CA GLU A 33 2.40 -5.88 -1.88
C GLU A 33 3.90 -5.55 -1.90
N PHE A 34 4.55 -5.50 -0.73
CA PHE A 34 6.00 -5.33 -0.67
C PHE A 34 6.76 -6.48 -1.37
N GLY A 35 6.27 -7.71 -1.24
CA GLY A 35 6.82 -8.88 -1.93
C GLY A 35 6.69 -8.77 -3.46
N ALA A 36 5.52 -8.34 -3.96
CA ALA A 36 5.28 -8.12 -5.38
C ALA A 36 6.15 -6.98 -5.93
N LEU A 37 6.27 -5.87 -5.21
CA LEU A 37 7.19 -4.78 -5.57
C LEU A 37 8.64 -5.29 -5.66
N ALA A 38 9.11 -6.03 -4.64
CA ALA A 38 10.45 -6.60 -4.65
C ALA A 38 10.67 -7.55 -5.84
N PHE A 39 9.68 -8.39 -6.15
CA PHE A 39 9.71 -9.30 -7.29
C PHE A 39 9.87 -8.54 -8.62
N PHE A 40 9.04 -7.52 -8.88
CA PHE A 40 9.12 -6.74 -10.11
C PHE A 40 10.42 -5.94 -10.23
N LEU A 41 10.99 -5.44 -9.13
CA LEU A 41 12.29 -4.77 -9.13
C LEU A 41 13.43 -5.72 -9.49
N VAL A 42 13.47 -6.90 -8.85
CA VAL A 42 14.47 -7.94 -9.14
C VAL A 42 14.36 -8.36 -10.61
N LEU A 43 13.12 -8.52 -11.11
CA LEU A 43 12.86 -8.87 -12.50
C LEU A 43 13.34 -7.79 -13.48
N ALA A 44 13.06 -6.52 -13.21
CA ALA A 44 13.52 -5.40 -14.04
C ALA A 44 15.06 -5.30 -14.08
N ILE A 45 15.72 -5.48 -12.94
CA ILE A 45 17.18 -5.50 -12.84
C ILE A 45 17.75 -6.72 -13.58
N TRP A 46 17.17 -7.90 -13.40
CA TRP A 46 17.62 -9.13 -14.02
C TRP A 46 17.50 -9.09 -15.56
N MET A 47 16.47 -8.42 -16.08
CA MET A 47 16.29 -8.19 -17.51
C MET A 47 17.15 -7.05 -18.07
N GLY A 48 18.05 -6.46 -17.27
CA GLY A 48 18.97 -5.43 -17.72
C GLY A 48 18.30 -4.12 -18.13
N LYS A 49 17.14 -3.79 -17.53
CA LYS A 49 16.45 -2.53 -17.79
C LYS A 49 17.27 -1.34 -17.30
N ASP A 50 17.11 -0.21 -17.97
CA ASP A 50 17.79 1.02 -17.59
C ASP A 50 17.24 1.58 -16.26
N ILE A 51 18.01 2.49 -15.66
CA ILE A 51 17.67 3.06 -14.35
C ILE A 51 16.31 3.79 -14.34
N LYS A 52 15.89 4.40 -15.46
CA LYS A 52 14.60 5.10 -15.51
C LYS A 52 13.45 4.11 -15.48
N THR A 53 13.58 2.99 -16.20
CA THR A 53 12.59 1.91 -16.17
C THR A 53 12.51 1.27 -14.79
N ILE A 54 13.64 0.98 -14.14
CA ILE A 54 13.67 0.44 -12.76
C ILE A 54 12.99 1.41 -11.78
N LEU A 55 13.28 2.71 -11.88
CA LEU A 55 12.65 3.73 -11.04
C LEU A 55 11.14 3.84 -11.32
N ALA A 56 10.71 3.74 -12.58
CA ALA A 56 9.29 3.76 -12.93
C ALA A 56 8.56 2.54 -12.36
N VAL A 57 9.16 1.34 -12.41
CA VAL A 57 8.64 0.12 -11.76
C VAL A 57 8.54 0.30 -10.25
N PHE A 58 9.56 0.89 -9.62
CA PHE A 58 9.53 1.19 -8.18
C PHE A 58 8.36 2.10 -7.81
N LEU A 59 8.21 3.22 -8.51
CA LEU A 59 7.14 4.19 -8.26
C LEU A 59 5.75 3.59 -8.52
N ALA A 60 5.61 2.80 -9.59
CA ALA A 60 4.36 2.12 -9.92
C ALA A 60 3.96 1.10 -8.84
N GLY A 61 4.91 0.31 -8.34
CA GLY A 61 4.65 -0.67 -7.28
C GLY A 61 4.49 -0.07 -5.87
N LEU A 62 4.90 1.18 -5.63
CA LEU A 62 4.55 1.90 -4.40
C LEU A 62 3.07 2.30 -4.33
N PHE A 63 2.43 2.52 -5.47
CA PHE A 63 1.04 2.95 -5.54
C PHE A 63 0.06 1.99 -4.83
N PRO A 64 0.05 0.67 -5.10
CA PRO A 64 -0.84 -0.25 -4.41
C PRO A 64 -0.57 -0.35 -2.91
N ILE A 65 0.71 -0.26 -2.48
CA ILE A 65 1.06 -0.22 -1.05
C ILE A 65 0.41 0.98 -0.36
N ILE A 66 0.42 2.16 -1.00
CA ILE A 66 -0.22 3.37 -0.44
C ILE A 66 -1.73 3.16 -0.29
N ILE A 67 -2.39 2.59 -1.31
CA ILE A 67 -3.83 2.35 -1.28
C ILE A 67 -4.19 1.29 -0.23
N GLU A 68 -3.39 0.24 -0.07
CA GLU A 68 -3.57 -0.78 0.96
C GLU A 68 -3.48 -0.18 2.37
N LEU A 69 -2.49 0.69 2.62
CA LEU A 69 -2.38 1.39 3.91
C LEU A 69 -3.62 2.26 4.21
N ILE A 70 -4.17 2.91 3.19
CA ILE A 70 -5.41 3.70 3.32
C ILE A 70 -6.60 2.77 3.58
N ASN A 71 -6.71 1.64 2.87
CA ASN A 71 -7.73 0.62 3.07
C ASN A 71 -7.73 0.11 4.51
N THR A 72 -6.60 -0.39 5.00
CA THR A 72 -6.46 -0.90 6.37
C THR A 72 -6.80 0.18 7.41
N ALA A 73 -6.33 1.42 7.23
CA ALA A 73 -6.63 2.50 8.15
C ALA A 73 -8.13 2.83 8.19
N ALA A 74 -8.78 2.88 7.02
CA ALA A 74 -10.21 3.15 6.91
C ALA A 74 -11.05 2.01 7.51
N GLU A 75 -10.73 0.75 7.21
CA GLU A 75 -11.38 -0.42 7.81
C GLU A 75 -11.23 -0.43 9.33
N THR A 76 -10.04 -0.14 9.85
CA THR A 76 -9.79 -0.03 11.29
C THR A 76 -10.68 1.05 11.92
N ILE A 77 -10.81 2.22 11.29
CA ILE A 77 -11.69 3.30 11.78
C ILE A 77 -13.15 2.86 11.76
N ILE A 78 -13.61 2.22 10.68
CA ILE A 78 -14.97 1.71 10.54
C ILE A 78 -15.28 0.70 11.67
N ASP A 79 -14.38 -0.24 11.91
CA ASP A 79 -14.56 -1.28 12.94
C ASP A 79 -14.54 -0.70 14.36
N LEU A 80 -13.71 0.30 14.61
CA LEU A 80 -13.67 1.00 15.89
C LEU A 80 -14.95 1.83 16.15
N LEU A 81 -15.54 2.44 15.12
CA LEU A 81 -16.72 3.31 15.27
C LEU A 81 -18.04 2.54 15.30
N LEU A 82 -18.16 1.47 14.52
CA LEU A 82 -19.43 0.78 14.28
C LEU A 82 -19.53 -0.57 14.99
N GLY A 83 -18.39 -1.11 15.46
CA GLY A 83 -18.33 -2.39 16.16
C GLY A 83 -18.63 -3.59 15.24
N PRO A 84 -18.83 -4.79 15.82
CA PRO A 84 -18.91 -6.04 15.08
C PRO A 84 -20.30 -6.35 14.47
N ILE A 85 -21.23 -5.40 14.45
CA ILE A 85 -22.60 -5.64 13.97
C ILE A 85 -22.61 -5.56 12.45
N TYR A 86 -23.09 -6.61 11.79
CA TYR A 86 -23.26 -6.63 10.34
C TYR A 86 -24.26 -5.56 9.90
N ARG A 87 -23.86 -4.75 8.92
CA ARG A 87 -24.72 -3.80 8.23
C ARG A 87 -24.36 -3.74 6.75
N GLU A 88 -25.39 -3.68 5.91
CA GLU A 88 -25.27 -3.66 4.46
C GLU A 88 -24.42 -2.48 3.95
N ASP A 89 -24.60 -1.30 4.55
CA ASP A 89 -23.90 -0.08 4.16
C ASP A 89 -22.42 -0.08 4.58
N VAL A 90 -22.12 -0.68 5.73
CA VAL A 90 -20.73 -0.90 6.18
C VAL A 90 -20.02 -1.87 5.26
N LYS A 91 -20.68 -2.98 4.89
CA LYS A 91 -20.15 -3.93 3.91
C LYS A 91 -19.87 -3.22 2.58
N HIS A 92 -20.83 -2.45 2.07
CA HIS A 92 -20.65 -1.71 0.82
C HIS A 92 -19.45 -0.74 0.88
N ALA A 93 -19.26 -0.03 2.01
CA ALA A 93 -18.10 0.85 2.18
C ALA A 93 -16.77 0.07 2.16
N LYS A 94 -16.68 -1.07 2.83
CA LYS A 94 -15.49 -1.95 2.82
C LYS A 94 -15.23 -2.54 1.44
N ASP A 95 -16.27 -2.96 0.73
CA ASP A 95 -16.18 -3.48 -0.64
C ASP A 95 -15.59 -2.42 -1.59
N MET A 96 -15.97 -1.14 -1.44
CA MET A 96 -15.39 -0.04 -2.21
C MET A 96 -13.90 0.20 -1.90
N LEU A 97 -13.49 0.10 -0.63
CA LEU A 97 -12.08 0.23 -0.26
C LEU A 97 -11.25 -0.93 -0.85
N SER A 98 -11.76 -2.16 -0.76
CA SER A 98 -11.16 -3.34 -1.40
C SER A 98 -11.11 -3.21 -2.93
N ALA A 99 -12.14 -2.64 -3.57
CA ALA A 99 -12.13 -2.37 -5.00
C ALA A 99 -11.05 -1.33 -5.39
N ALA A 100 -10.82 -0.31 -4.56
CA ALA A 100 -9.74 0.65 -4.79
C ALA A 100 -8.36 -0.02 -4.73
N VAL A 101 -8.15 -0.93 -3.77
CA VAL A 101 -6.93 -1.76 -3.73
C VAL A 101 -6.79 -2.55 -5.03
N MET A 102 -7.81 -3.29 -5.44
CA MET A 102 -7.76 -4.09 -6.68
C MET A 102 -7.40 -3.25 -7.91
N LEU A 103 -8.00 -2.07 -8.07
CA LEU A 103 -7.68 -1.18 -9.18
C LEU A 103 -6.24 -0.64 -9.10
N SER A 104 -5.75 -0.35 -7.90
CA SER A 104 -4.37 0.09 -7.72
C SER A 104 -3.33 -0.99 -8.02
N LEU A 105 -3.64 -2.27 -7.74
CA LEU A 105 -2.84 -3.42 -8.15
C LEU A 105 -2.74 -3.53 -9.67
N LEU A 106 -3.90 -3.45 -10.34
CA LEU A 106 -3.98 -3.54 -11.79
C LEU A 106 -3.17 -2.41 -12.45
N LEU A 107 -3.30 -1.19 -11.93
CA LEU A 107 -2.57 -0.04 -12.44
C LEU A 107 -1.07 -0.14 -12.14
N GLY A 108 -0.69 -0.35 -10.87
CA GLY A 108 0.71 -0.35 -10.44
C GLY A 108 1.51 -1.50 -11.04
N TYR A 109 1.06 -2.74 -10.83
CA TYR A 109 1.77 -3.92 -11.34
C TYR A 109 1.51 -4.18 -12.82
N GLY A 110 0.35 -3.78 -13.35
CA GLY A 110 0.14 -3.78 -14.81
C GLY A 110 1.10 -2.82 -15.52
N ALA A 111 1.28 -1.60 -14.98
CA ALA A 111 2.30 -0.68 -15.50
C ALA A 111 3.71 -1.25 -15.35
N ALA A 112 4.06 -1.82 -14.19
CA ALA A 112 5.37 -2.47 -13.99
C ALA A 112 5.62 -3.59 -15.01
N PHE A 113 4.62 -4.44 -15.26
CA PHE A 113 4.71 -5.49 -16.26
C PHE A 113 4.94 -4.92 -17.66
N LEU A 114 4.17 -3.91 -18.07
CA LEU A 114 4.33 -3.28 -19.39
C LEU A 114 5.68 -2.58 -19.54
N LEU A 115 6.19 -1.93 -18.49
CA LEU A 115 7.53 -1.31 -18.51
C LEU A 115 8.65 -2.34 -18.69
N ILE A 116 8.47 -3.54 -18.15
CA ILE A 116 9.47 -4.61 -18.24
C ILE A 116 9.36 -5.38 -19.56
N PHE A 117 8.16 -5.68 -20.04
CA PHE A 117 7.96 -6.60 -21.18
C PHE A 117 7.44 -5.92 -22.45
N GLY A 118 6.99 -4.67 -22.39
CA GLY A 118 6.37 -3.96 -23.52
C GLY A 118 7.34 -3.34 -24.53
N ASN A 119 8.62 -3.76 -24.52
CA ASN A 119 9.64 -3.36 -25.50
C ASN A 119 9.96 -4.50 -26.44
#